data_AF-W1Y7J5-F1
#
_entry.id   AF-W1Y7J5-F1
#
_cell.length_a   1.000
_cell.length_b   1.000
_cell.length_c   1.000
_cell.angle_alpha   90.00
_cell.angle_beta   90.00
_cell.angle_gamma   90.00
#
_symmetry.space_group_name_H-M   'P 1'
#
loop_
_entity.id
_entity.type
_entity.pdbx_description
1 polymer ?
#
loop_
_entity_poly.entity_id
_entity_poly.type
_entity_poly.pdbx_seq_one_letter_code
_entity_poly.pdbx_strand_id
1 'polypeptide(L)' 'SNPALVIKGSTGHVYMTVKSSSMDGRKTDYGRVDFATFSTSPSGNVKINGSSVKLTAQGAKAFAGFYKTGEPMDSLSSSL' A
#
# COMPACT_ATOMS: atom_id res chain seq x y z
N SER A 1 -4.60 5.04 8.04
CA SER A 1 -5.98 5.58 7.86
C SER A 1 -6.11 6.25 6.49
N ASN A 2 -7.34 6.59 6.06
CA ASN A 2 -7.64 7.23 4.77
C ASN A 2 -7.00 6.52 3.54
N PRO A 3 -7.27 5.22 3.35
CA PRO A 3 -6.77 4.49 2.19
C PRO A 3 -7.39 5.05 0.90
N ALA A 4 -6.60 5.18 -0.16
CA ALA A 4 -7.09 5.39 -1.51
C ALA A 4 -6.31 4.53 -2.49
N LEU A 5 -7.01 4.02 -3.49
CA LEU A 5 -6.43 3.29 -4.61
C LEU A 5 -6.29 4.26 -5.78
N VAL A 6 -5.10 4.32 -6.36
CA VAL A 6 -4.83 5.10 -7.57
C VAL A 6 -4.33 4.14 -8.65
N ILE A 7 -5.09 3.97 -9.71
CA ILE A 7 -4.76 3.06 -10.80
C ILE A 7 -4.26 3.86 -12.00
N LYS A 8 -3.11 3.45 -12.54
CA LYS A 8 -2.50 4.00 -13.76
C LYS A 8 -2.19 2.84 -14.71
N GLY A 9 -3.03 2.65 -15.72
CA GLY A 9 -2.93 1.49 -16.61
C GLY A 9 -3.17 0.18 -15.86
N SER A 10 -2.20 -0.74 -15.91
CA SER A 10 -2.24 -2.04 -15.23
C SER A 10 -1.57 -2.05 -13.84
N THR A 11 -1.10 -0.90 -13.36
CA THR A 11 -0.46 -0.77 -12.04
C THR A 11 -1.32 0.10 -11.13
N GLY A 12 -1.58 -0.40 -9.93
CA GLY A 12 -2.27 0.31 -8.87
C GLY A 12 -1.34 0.64 -7.70
N HIS A 13 -1.60 1.79 -7.08
CA HIS A 13 -0.93 2.24 -5.87
C HIS A 13 -1.94 2.35 -4.72
N VAL A 14 -1.52 1.92 -3.55
CA VAL A 14 -2.25 2.08 -2.29
C VAL A 14 -1.64 3.24 -1.55
N TYR A 15 -2.36 4.35 -1.44
CA TYR A 15 -1.97 5.48 -0.63
C TYR A 15 -2.73 5.47 0.69
N MET A 16 -2.04 5.69 1.80
CA MET A 16 -2.68 5.83 3.10
C MET A 16 -1.93 6.81 3.99
N THR A 17 -2.60 7.33 5.00
CA THR A 17 -1.95 8.08 6.07
C THR A 17 -1.40 7.11 7.10
N VAL A 18 -0.10 7.21 7.41
CA VAL A 18 0.58 6.27 8.33
C VAL A 18 1.12 7.01 9.54
N LYS A 19 0.69 6.59 10.72
CA LYS A 19 1.32 6.94 12.00
C LYS A 19 1.79 5.64 12.61
N SER A 20 3.07 5.55 12.94
CA SER A 20 3.69 4.31 13.42
C SER A 20 4.62 4.59 14.59
N SER A 21 4.87 3.56 15.39
CA SER A 21 5.81 3.61 16.51
C SER A 21 6.96 2.64 16.22
N SER A 22 8.20 3.08 16.41
CA SER A 22 9.35 2.17 16.41
C SER A 22 9.37 1.29 17.66
N MET A 23 10.26 0.29 17.67
CA MET A 23 10.42 -0.66 18.80
C MET A 23 10.75 0.03 20.14
N ASP A 24 11.41 1.18 20.11
CA ASP A 24 11.73 2.01 21.28
C ASP A 24 10.59 2.96 21.68
N GLY A 25 9.41 2.84 21.04
CA GLY A 25 8.21 3.62 21.37
C GLY A 25 8.14 5.01 20.73
N ARG A 26 9.09 5.40 19.88
CA ARG A 26 9.04 6.71 19.20
C ARG A 26 7.94 6.72 18.14
N LYS A 27 6.97 7.60 18.34
CA LYS A 27 5.87 7.84 17.40
C LYS A 27 6.34 8.73 16.25
N THR A 28 6.10 8.31 15.02
CA THR A 28 6.37 9.08 13.82
C THR A 28 5.09 9.17 12.99
N ASP A 29 4.74 10.39 12.59
CA ASP A 29 3.71 10.64 11.58
C ASP A 29 4.38 10.73 10.21
N TYR A 30 4.14 9.75 9.36
CA TYR A 30 4.68 9.71 7.99
C TYR A 30 3.80 10.46 7.00
N GLY A 31 2.65 10.99 7.45
CA GLY A 31 1.68 11.62 6.56
C GLY A 31 1.17 10.65 5.50
N ARG A 32 0.93 11.16 4.29
CA ARG A 32 0.45 10.37 3.15
C ARG A 32 1.60 9.64 2.48
N VAL A 33 1.53 8.31 2.48
CA VAL A 33 2.58 7.40 2.00
C VAL A 33 2.06 6.60 0.81
N ASP A 34 2.88 6.47 -0.24
CA ASP A 34 2.68 5.41 -1.26
C ASP A 34 3.07 4.08 -0.61
N PHE A 35 2.10 3.33 -0.11
CA PHE A 35 2.34 2.24 0.83
C PHE A 35 2.65 0.93 0.12
N ALA A 36 1.88 0.61 -0.91
CA ALA A 36 2.04 -0.63 -1.67
C ALA A 36 1.68 -0.44 -3.14
N THR A 37 2.31 -1.22 -4.01
CA THR A 37 1.96 -1.34 -5.43
C THR A 37 1.32 -2.68 -5.70
N PHE A 38 0.38 -2.74 -6.64
CA PHE A 38 -0.26 -3.99 -7.05
C PHE A 38 -0.47 -3.99 -8.57
N SER A 39 -0.53 -5.19 -9.14
CA SER A 39 -0.93 -5.38 -10.53
C SER A 39 -2.44 -5.55 -10.60
N THR A 40 -3.08 -4.90 -11.57
CA THR A 40 -4.51 -5.04 -11.79
C THR A 40 -4.85 -4.95 -13.27
N SER A 41 -5.96 -5.56 -13.66
CA SER A 41 -6.53 -5.46 -15.00
C SER A 41 -7.98 -5.01 -14.84
N PRO A 42 -8.25 -3.70 -14.93
CA PRO A 42 -9.61 -3.20 -14.77
C PRO A 42 -10.47 -3.74 -15.91
N SER A 43 -11.45 -4.58 -15.60
CA SER A 43 -12.51 -4.98 -16.53
C SER A 43 -13.82 -4.27 -16.16
N GLY A 44 -14.70 -4.05 -17.15
CA GLY A 44 -15.97 -3.34 -16.97
C GLY A 44 -16.78 -3.85 -15.77
N ASN A 45 -17.41 -2.89 -15.06
CA ASN A 45 -17.92 -2.98 -13.68
C ASN A 45 -16.83 -3.22 -12.62
N VAL A 46 -15.93 -2.22 -12.55
CA VAL A 46 -15.01 -1.74 -11.50
C VAL A 46 -14.73 -2.63 -10.26
N LYS A 47 -14.53 -3.92 -10.46
CA LYS A 47 -13.91 -4.80 -9.47
C LYS A 47 -12.39 -4.70 -9.62
N ILE A 48 -11.75 -4.13 -8.61
CA ILE A 48 -10.29 -4.14 -8.49
C ILE A 48 -9.90 -5.42 -7.78
N ASN A 49 -9.29 -6.33 -8.54
CA ASN A 49 -8.54 -7.44 -7.98
C ASN A 49 -7.05 -7.07 -8.09
N GLY A 50 -6.44 -6.76 -6.97
CA GLY A 50 -5.01 -6.48 -6.85
C GLY A 50 -4.25 -7.75 -6.54
N SER A 51 -3.52 -8.26 -7.51
CA SER A 51 -2.58 -9.37 -7.33
C SER A 51 -1.15 -8.85 -7.21
N SER A 52 -0.26 -9.68 -6.65
CA SER A 52 1.16 -9.32 -6.45
C SER A 52 1.33 -7.99 -5.72
N VAL A 53 0.59 -7.79 -4.63
CA VAL A 53 0.72 -6.61 -3.79
C VAL A 53 2.10 -6.63 -3.17
N LYS A 54 2.86 -5.54 -3.32
CA LYS A 54 4.23 -5.40 -2.83
C LYS A 54 4.39 -4.12 -2.06
N LEU A 55 5.12 -4.20 -0.96
CA LEU A 55 5.44 -3.04 -0.14
C LEU A 55 6.41 -2.11 -0.88
N THR A 56 6.14 -0.80 -0.88
CA THR A 56 7.11 0.16 -1.44
C THR A 56 8.24 0.44 -0.45
N ALA A 57 9.27 1.16 -0.89
CA ALA A 57 10.31 1.65 0.02
C ALA A 57 9.76 2.61 1.09
N GLN A 58 8.76 3.42 0.74
CA GLN A 58 8.13 4.32 1.69
C GLN A 58 7.24 3.55 2.68
N GLY A 59 6.48 2.56 2.20
CA GLY A 59 5.69 1.65 3.02
C GLY A 59 6.55 0.89 4.03
N ALA A 60 7.67 0.32 3.59
CA ALA A 60 8.65 -0.37 4.45
C ALA A 60 9.16 0.52 5.58
N LYS A 61 9.55 1.76 5.26
CA LYS A 61 9.99 2.74 6.26
C LYS A 61 8.86 3.12 7.23
N ALA A 62 7.66 3.38 6.69
CA ALA A 62 6.49 3.74 7.48
C ALA A 62 6.02 2.60 8.40
N PHE A 63 6.28 1.36 8.01
CA PHE A 63 6.08 0.16 8.81
C PHE A 63 7.28 -0.14 9.74
N ALA A 64 7.94 0.93 10.24
CA ALA A 64 9.08 0.88 11.15
C ALA A 64 10.24 -0.05 10.71
N GLY A 65 10.36 -0.32 9.41
CA GLY A 65 11.40 -1.18 8.84
C GLY A 65 11.24 -2.67 9.13
N PHE A 66 10.10 -3.13 9.67
CA PHE A 66 9.87 -4.55 9.93
C PHE A 66 9.79 -5.40 8.65
N TYR A 67 9.33 -4.80 7.55
CA TYR A 67 9.22 -5.44 6.25
C TYR A 67 10.11 -4.74 5.23
N LYS A 68 10.64 -5.49 4.26
CA LYS A 68 11.56 -4.95 3.25
C LYS A 68 10.79 -4.34 2.08
N THR A 69 11.49 -3.53 1.29
CA THR A 69 10.94 -3.09 0.00
C THR A 69 10.71 -4.29 -0.91
N GLY A 70 9.55 -4.36 -1.55
CA GLY A 70 9.17 -5.45 -2.44
C GLY A 70 8.63 -6.69 -1.71
N GLU A 71 8.53 -6.66 -0.38
CA GLU A 71 7.93 -7.74 0.40
C GLU A 71 6.50 -8.01 -0.12
N PRO A 72 6.15 -9.26 -0.42
CA PRO A 72 4.80 -9.61 -0.82
C PRO A 72 3.84 -9.34 0.35
N MET A 73 2.71 -8.71 0.02
CA MET A 73 1.60 -8.49 0.95
C MET A 73 0.39 -9.30 0.51
N ASP A 74 -0.61 -9.36 1.39
CA ASP A 74 -1.89 -9.97 1.08
C ASP A 74 -2.51 -9.36 -0.17
N SER A 75 -3.18 -10.20 -0.96
CA SER A 75 -3.94 -9.76 -2.11
C SER A 75 -5.05 -8.79 -1.69
N LEU A 76 -5.34 -7.81 -2.54
CA LEU A 76 -6.38 -6.81 -2.28
C LEU A 76 -7.58 -7.06 -3.21
N SER A 77 -8.79 -6.87 -2.69
CA SER A 77 -10.00 -6.83 -3.49
C SER A 77 -10.86 -5.63 -3.10
N SER A 78 -11.47 -4.98 -4.09
CA SER A 78 -12.40 -3.88 -3.87
C SER A 78 -13.41 -3.81 -5.00
N SER A 79 -14.64 -3.42 -4.68
CA SER A 79 -15.70 -3.11 -5.64
C SER A 79 -16.01 -1.62 -5.54
N LEU A 80 -15.92 -0.91 -6.67
CA LEU A 80 -16.46 0.46 -6.79
C LEU A 80 -17.90 0.44 -7.28
#